data_AF-A0A7S2AZ67-F1
#
_entry.id   AF-A0A7S2AZ67-F1
#
_cell.length_a   1.000
_cell.length_b   1.000
_cell.length_c   1.000
_cell.angle_alpha   90.00
_cell.angle_beta   90.00
_cell.angle_gamma   90.00
#
_symmetry.space_group_name_H-M   'P 1'
#
loop_
_entity.id
_entity.type
_entity.pdbx_description
1 polymer ?
#
loop_
_entity_poly.entity_id
_entity_poly.type
_entity_poly.pdbx_seq_one_letter_code
_entity_poly.pdbx_strand_id
1 'polypeptide(L)'
;EKPLGSASIGQVHRATLRANRKQVCVKVQYPDAQNLFAQDMKTIRSFCRIFAPEQVIIFDELTRQLKEEFDYRQEAANLNQVSANLRATRYLPRDVDVPKPLEKLCTRRMLVMELLPGPKLVDGMRVCA
;
A
#
# COMPACT_ATOMS: atom_id res chain seq x y z
N GLU A 1 0.45 -1.17 -20.86
CA GLU A 1 -0.14 0.04 -20.26
C GLU A 1 0.88 0.71 -19.34
N LYS A 2 0.84 2.04 -19.18
CA LYS A 2 1.80 2.79 -18.37
C LYS A 2 1.27 2.93 -16.93
N PRO A 3 2.02 2.51 -15.89
CA PRO A 3 1.59 2.68 -14.51
C PRO A 3 1.52 4.16 -14.13
N LEU A 4 0.61 4.51 -13.22
CA LEU A 4 0.56 5.83 -12.57
C LEU A 4 1.77 6.05 -11.63
N GLY A 5 2.30 4.95 -11.10
CA GLY A 5 3.48 4.94 -10.24
C GLY A 5 3.82 3.55 -9.72
N SER A 6 4.96 3.48 -9.04
CA SER A 6 5.37 2.32 -8.26
C SER A 6 4.88 2.45 -6.81
N ALA A 7 4.59 1.32 -6.17
CA ALA A 7 4.34 1.17 -4.74
C ALA A 7 5.33 0.14 -4.18
N SER A 8 5.42 -0.01 -2.85
CA SER A 8 6.45 -0.84 -2.18
C SER A 8 6.68 -2.21 -2.86
N ILE A 9 5.63 -3.02 -2.99
CA ILE A 9 5.67 -4.38 -3.54
C ILE A 9 4.87 -4.53 -4.84
N GLY A 10 4.57 -3.44 -5.53
CA GLY A 10 3.68 -3.49 -6.68
C GLY A 10 3.60 -2.19 -7.48
N GLN A 11 2.63 -2.16 -8.39
CA GLN A 11 2.43 -1.06 -9.32
C GLN A 11 0.98 -0.58 -9.29
N VAL A 12 0.78 0.72 -9.48
CA VAL A 12 -0.54 1.35 -9.49
C VAL A 12 -0.92 1.72 -10.91
N HIS A 13 -2.11 1.32 -11.33
CA HIS A 13 -2.68 1.60 -12.65
C HIS A 13 -3.99 2.37 -12.54
N ARG A 14 -4.28 3.18 -13.55
CA ARG A 14 -5.62 3.75 -13.74
C ARG A 14 -6.46 2.74 -14.50
N ALA A 15 -7.69 2.51 -14.07
CA ALA A 15 -8.63 1.69 -14.80
C ALA A 15 -10.02 2.34 -14.85
N THR A 16 -10.87 1.85 -15.75
CA THR A 16 -12.28 2.23 -15.84
C THR A 16 -13.14 0.99 -15.66
N LEU A 17 -14.04 1.02 -14.68
CA LEU A 17 -14.94 -0.10 -14.42
C LEU A 17 -15.92 -0.31 -15.59
N ARG A 18 -16.08 -1.57 -16.01
CA ARG A 18 -17.01 -1.91 -17.10
C ARG A 18 -18.47 -1.64 -16.74
N ALA A 19 -18.86 -1.92 -15.50
CA ALA A 19 -20.24 -1.87 -15.04
C ALA A 19 -20.86 -0.46 -15.04
N ASN A 20 -20.09 0.56 -14.67
CA ASN A 20 -20.60 1.93 -14.46
C ASN A 20 -19.68 3.03 -14.99
N ARG A 21 -18.62 2.66 -15.72
CA ARG A 21 -17.64 3.58 -16.31
C ARG A 21 -16.89 4.47 -15.30
N LYS A 22 -16.94 4.15 -14.00
CA LYS A 22 -16.21 4.88 -12.96
C LYS A 22 -14.70 4.65 -13.11
N GLN A 23 -13.90 5.70 -13.01
CA GLN A 23 -12.44 5.61 -12.94
C GLN A 23 -11.97 5.17 -11.54
N VAL A 24 -10.97 4.31 -11.50
CA VAL A 24 -10.42 3.72 -10.26
C VAL A 24 -8.90 3.61 -10.34
N CYS A 25 -8.27 3.53 -9.17
CA CYS A 25 -6.88 3.11 -9.02
C CYS A 25 -6.83 1.60 -8.72
N VAL A 26 -5.92 0.89 -9.40
CA VAL A 26 -5.70 -0.54 -9.21
C VAL A 26 -4.23 -0.75 -8.85
N LYS A 27 -3.97 -1.11 -7.59
CA LYS A 27 -2.64 -1.49 -7.11
C LYS A 27 -2.50 -3.01 -7.23
N VAL A 28 -1.49 -3.47 -7.96
CA VAL A 28 -1.24 -4.90 -8.24
C VAL A 28 0.15 -5.26 -7.74
N GLN A 29 0.25 -6.32 -6.94
CA GLN A 29 1.55 -6.83 -6.47
C GLN A 29 2.37 -7.42 -7.62
N TYR A 30 3.69 -7.35 -7.52
CA TYR A 30 4.55 -8.13 -8.41
C TYR A 30 4.37 -9.63 -8.13
N PRO A 31 4.33 -10.49 -9.17
CA PRO A 31 4.07 -11.92 -9.01
C PRO A 31 4.95 -12.62 -7.97
N ASP A 32 6.24 -12.27 -7.96
CA ASP A 32 7.29 -12.92 -7.16
C ASP A 32 7.71 -12.13 -5.91
N ALA A 33 7.09 -10.97 -5.63
CA ALA A 33 7.53 -10.11 -4.53
C ALA A 33 7.56 -10.82 -3.18
N GLN A 34 6.56 -11.66 -2.89
CA GLN A 34 6.49 -12.39 -1.61
C GLN A 34 7.60 -13.43 -1.47
N ASN A 35 7.95 -14.12 -2.57
CA ASN A 35 8.98 -15.14 -2.56
C ASN A 35 10.37 -14.51 -2.40
N LEU A 36 10.64 -13.44 -3.16
CA LEU A 36 11.89 -12.68 -3.07
C LEU A 36 12.06 -12.09 -1.67
N PHE A 37 11.01 -11.45 -1.14
CA PHE A 37 11.02 -10.92 0.23
C PHE A 37 11.34 -12.00 1.26
N ALA A 38 10.73 -13.19 1.17
CA ALA A 38 11.01 -14.28 2.11
C ALA A 38 12.46 -14.77 2.05
N GLN A 39 13.06 -14.80 0.85
CA GLN A 39 14.47 -15.17 0.66
C GLN A 39 15.41 -14.11 1.23
N ASP A 40 15.12 -12.84 0.98
CA ASP A 40 15.90 -11.71 1.50
C ASP A 40 15.88 -11.68 3.03
N MET A 41 14.69 -11.79 3.64
CA MET A 41 14.57 -11.81 5.10
C MET A 41 15.29 -13.00 5.73
N LYS A 42 15.25 -14.18 5.11
CA LYS A 42 16.02 -15.36 5.58
C LYS A 42 17.53 -15.11 5.53
N THR A 43 18.00 -14.48 4.46
CA THR A 43 19.41 -14.15 4.25
C THR A 43 19.88 -13.13 5.26
N ILE A 44 19.15 -12.01 5.41
CA ILE A 44 19.46 -10.96 6.39
C ILE A 44 19.44 -11.52 7.81
N ARG A 45 18.43 -12.33 8.16
CA ARG A 45 18.39 -12.99 9.48
C ARG A 45 19.62 -13.84 9.75
N SER A 46 20.15 -14.52 8.74
CA SER A 46 21.36 -15.34 8.87
C SER A 46 22.58 -14.46 9.16
N PHE A 47 22.69 -13.30 8.51
CA PHE A 47 23.72 -12.31 8.83
C PHE A 47 23.54 -11.71 10.23
N CYS A 48 22.32 -11.34 10.63
CA CYS A 48 22.03 -10.82 11.97
C CYS A 48 22.48 -11.81 13.05
N ARG A 49 22.23 -13.12 12.88
CA ARG A 49 22.67 -14.13 13.85
C ARG A 49 24.18 -14.19 14.07
N ILE A 50 24.97 -13.79 13.08
CA ILE A 50 26.44 -13.81 13.14
C ILE A 50 26.98 -12.49 13.66
N PHE A 51 26.48 -11.37 13.13
CA PHE A 51 27.09 -10.05 13.34
C PHE A 51 26.35 -9.17 14.35
N ALA A 52 25.08 -9.45 14.65
CA ALA A 52 24.24 -8.66 15.55
C ALA A 52 23.15 -9.55 16.21
N PRO A 53 23.53 -10.60 16.97
CA PRO A 53 22.60 -11.60 17.49
C PRO A 53 21.49 -11.01 18.39
N GLU A 54 21.77 -9.92 19.09
CA GLU A 54 20.82 -9.19 19.92
C GLU A 54 19.69 -8.54 19.11
N GLN A 55 19.90 -8.26 17.82
CA GLN A 55 18.90 -7.65 16.94
C GLN A 55 17.93 -8.67 16.33
N VAL A 56 18.17 -9.98 16.48
CA VAL A 56 17.37 -11.02 15.82
C VAL A 56 15.89 -10.95 16.24
N ILE A 57 15.60 -10.65 17.50
CA ILE A 57 14.23 -10.54 18.01
C ILE A 57 13.49 -9.37 17.34
N ILE A 58 14.16 -8.21 17.24
CA ILE A 58 13.61 -7.02 16.60
C ILE A 58 13.40 -7.27 15.11
N PHE A 59 14.37 -7.93 14.46
CA PHE A 59 14.30 -8.30 13.06
C PHE A 59 13.15 -9.27 12.75
N ASP A 60 12.91 -10.25 13.62
CA ASP A 60 11.82 -11.21 13.47
C ASP A 60 10.44 -10.52 13.57
N GLU A 61 10.28 -9.55 14.47
CA GLU A 61 9.05 -8.75 14.57
C GLU A 61 8.87 -7.83 13.35
N LEU A 62 9.94 -7.15 12.90
CA LEU A 62 9.89 -6.35 11.68
C LEU A 62 9.48 -7.20 10.47
N THR A 63 10.07 -8.39 10.34
CA THR A 63 9.73 -9.34 9.28
C THR A 63 8.27 -9.77 9.36
N ARG A 64 7.74 -9.95 10.57
CA ARG A 64 6.32 -10.29 10.79
C ARG A 64 5.41 -9.16 10.30
N GLN A 65 5.71 -7.91 10.64
CA GLN A 65 4.92 -6.75 10.21
C GLN A 65 4.98 -6.54 8.69
N LEU A 66 6.16 -6.61 8.09
CA LEU A 66 6.33 -6.47 6.64
C LEU A 66 5.59 -7.56 5.85
N LYS A 67 5.41 -8.77 6.43
CA LYS A 67 4.60 -9.82 5.80
C LYS A 67 3.13 -9.43 5.67
N GLU A 68 2.62 -8.56 6.54
CA GLU A 68 1.24 -8.07 6.48
C GLU A 68 0.99 -7.20 5.23
N GLU A 69 2.04 -6.58 4.65
CA GLU A 69 1.91 -5.81 3.39
C GLU A 69 1.49 -6.67 2.19
N PHE A 70 1.70 -7.99 2.24
CA PHE A 70 1.34 -8.90 1.15
C PHE A 70 -0.16 -9.27 1.10
N ASP A 71 -0.98 -8.78 2.03
CA ASP A 71 -2.43 -8.95 1.98
C ASP A 71 -3.15 -7.61 1.81
N TYR A 72 -3.40 -7.23 0.56
CA TYR A 72 -4.09 -5.98 0.22
C TYR A 72 -5.53 -5.87 0.73
N ARG A 73 -6.13 -6.96 1.24
CA ARG A 73 -7.42 -6.88 1.94
C ARG A 73 -7.27 -6.18 3.29
N GLN A 74 -6.13 -6.37 3.96
CA GLN A 74 -5.81 -5.64 5.19
C GLN A 74 -5.63 -4.15 4.90
N GLU A 75 -4.93 -3.80 3.81
CA GLU A 75 -4.80 -2.40 3.39
C GLU A 75 -6.17 -1.76 3.07
N ALA A 76 -7.08 -2.49 2.42
CA ALA A 76 -8.45 -2.04 2.21
C ALA A 76 -9.20 -1.78 3.54
N ALA A 77 -9.09 -2.70 4.50
CA ALA A 77 -9.68 -2.53 5.82
C ALA A 77 -9.10 -1.31 6.56
N ASN A 78 -7.78 -1.11 6.47
CA ASN A 78 -7.08 0.02 7.06
C ASN A 78 -7.56 1.35 6.45
N LEU A 79 -7.77 1.42 5.12
CA LEU A 79 -8.33 2.61 4.46
C LEU A 79 -9.71 2.98 5.02
N ASN A 80 -10.58 1.98 5.20
CA ASN A 80 -11.90 2.20 5.81
C ASN A 80 -11.79 2.68 7.26
N GLN A 81 -10.90 2.08 8.04
CA GLN A 81 -10.69 2.47 9.44
C GLN A 81 -10.16 3.90 9.55
N VAL A 82 -9.18 4.28 8.72
CA VAL A 82 -8.65 5.65 8.66
C VAL A 82 -9.75 6.63 8.24
N SER A 83 -10.56 6.29 7.23
CA SER A 83 -11.70 7.11 6.82
C SER A 83 -12.70 7.30 7.97
N ALA A 84 -13.03 6.24 8.70
CA ALA A 84 -13.94 6.30 9.84
C ALA A 84 -13.38 7.17 10.98
N ASN A 85 -12.10 7.01 11.32
CA ASN A 85 -11.44 7.80 12.35
C ASN A 85 -11.39 9.29 11.98
N LEU A 86 -11.10 9.61 10.72
CA LEU A 86 -11.01 11.00 10.26
C LEU A 86 -12.37 11.69 10.15
N ARG A 87 -13.46 10.94 9.87
CA ARG A 87 -14.83 11.48 9.91
C ARG A 87 -15.24 11.97 11.30
N ALA A 88 -14.62 11.48 12.37
CA ALA A 88 -14.83 11.98 13.72
C ALA A 88 -14.11 13.32 13.99
N THR A 89 -13.32 13.82 13.02
CA THR A 89 -12.54 15.06 13.13
C THR A 89 -13.04 16.12 12.16
N ARG A 90 -12.52 17.36 12.25
CA ARG A 90 -12.81 18.44 11.30
C ARG A 90 -12.01 18.38 10.00
N TYR A 91 -11.02 17.48 9.91
CA TYR A 91 -10.09 17.42 8.78
C TYR A 91 -10.70 16.80 7.53
N LEU A 92 -11.59 15.82 7.67
CA LEU A 92 -12.23 15.16 6.52
C LEU A 92 -13.68 15.65 6.38
N PRO A 93 -14.14 16.04 5.17
CA PRO A 93 -13.44 16.04 3.87
C PRO A 93 -12.75 17.37 3.53
N ARG A 94 -12.66 18.32 4.47
CA ARG A 94 -12.26 19.70 4.19
C ARG A 94 -10.80 19.83 3.76
N ASP A 95 -9.90 19.16 4.47
CA ASP A 95 -8.45 19.31 4.33
C ASP A 95 -7.77 17.99 3.93
N VAL A 96 -8.37 16.84 4.24
CA VAL A 96 -7.87 15.49 3.90
C VAL A 96 -8.99 14.64 3.30
N ASP A 97 -8.67 13.89 2.26
CA ASP A 97 -9.55 12.89 1.66
C ASP A 97 -8.89 11.50 1.64
N VAL A 98 -9.69 10.45 1.79
CA VAL A 98 -9.21 9.05 1.85
C VAL A 98 -9.94 8.24 0.78
N PRO A 99 -9.22 7.61 -0.17
CA PRO A 99 -9.86 6.89 -1.27
C PRO A 99 -10.66 5.70 -0.73
N LYS A 100 -11.91 5.57 -1.14
CA LYS A 100 -12.74 4.43 -0.73
C LYS A 100 -12.29 3.15 -1.46
N PRO A 101 -11.99 2.05 -0.73
CA PRO A 101 -11.74 0.76 -1.37
C PRO A 101 -13.03 0.17 -1.96
N LEU A 102 -12.92 -0.48 -3.11
CA LEU A 102 -13.99 -1.27 -3.72
C LEU A 102 -13.80 -2.72 -3.30
N GLU A 103 -14.18 -3.04 -2.06
CA GLU A 103 -13.86 -4.30 -1.38
C GLU A 103 -14.19 -5.56 -2.19
N LYS A 104 -15.31 -5.58 -2.90
CA LYS A 104 -15.72 -6.72 -3.75
C LYS A 104 -14.75 -7.02 -4.89
N LEU A 105 -13.89 -6.05 -5.25
CA LEU A 105 -12.86 -6.17 -6.27
C LEU A 105 -11.46 -6.34 -5.66
N CYS A 106 -11.34 -6.31 -4.33
CA CYS A 106 -10.06 -6.44 -3.65
C CYS A 106 -9.73 -7.90 -3.37
N THR A 107 -8.47 -8.27 -3.58
CA THR A 107 -7.93 -9.60 -3.31
C THR A 107 -6.62 -9.45 -2.54
N ARG A 108 -5.99 -10.57 -2.17
CA ARG A 108 -4.66 -10.53 -1.55
C ARG A 108 -3.63 -9.76 -2.37
N ARG A 109 -3.70 -9.86 -3.71
CA ARG A 109 -2.69 -9.31 -4.64
C ARG A 109 -3.15 -8.07 -5.41
N MET A 110 -4.39 -7.64 -5.23
CA MET A 110 -4.98 -6.52 -5.96
C MET A 110 -5.86 -5.66 -5.04
N LEU A 111 -5.53 -4.38 -4.93
CA LEU A 111 -6.35 -3.37 -4.25
C LEU A 111 -6.98 -2.46 -5.30
N VAL A 112 -8.30 -2.34 -5.26
CA VAL A 112 -9.06 -1.43 -6.13
C VAL A 112 -9.69 -0.36 -5.26
N MET A 113 -9.46 0.91 -5.58
CA MET A 113 -9.95 2.02 -4.79
C MET A 113 -10.33 3.20 -5.68
N GLU A 114 -11.04 4.16 -5.09
CA GLU A 114 -11.34 5.43 -5.75
C GLU A 114 -10.06 6.12 -6.22
N LEU A 115 -10.14 6.67 -7.42
CA LEU A 115 -9.13 7.56 -7.93
C LEU A 115 -9.43 8.96 -7.40
N LEU A 116 -8.55 9.49 -6.55
CA LEU A 116 -8.60 10.88 -6.13
C LEU A 116 -7.87 11.78 -7.15
N PRO A 117 -8.43 12.97 -7.47
CA PRO A 117 -7.77 13.95 -8.32
C PRO A 117 -6.68 14.72 -7.55
N GLY A 118 -5.73 15.30 -8.28
CA GLY A 118 -4.71 16.19 -7.73
C GLY A 118 -3.29 15.86 -8.17
N PRO A 119 -2.35 16.82 -8.04
CA PRO A 119 -0.93 16.57 -8.27
C PRO A 119 -0.36 15.66 -7.18
N LYS A 120 0.80 15.04 -7.44
CA LYS A 120 1.54 14.34 -6.39
C LYS A 120 2.05 15.37 -5.38
N LEU A 121 2.12 14.97 -4.11
CA LEU A 121 2.65 15.83 -3.04
C LEU A 121 4.02 16.43 -3.40
N VAL A 122 4.92 15.61 -3.96
CA VAL A 122 6.27 16.04 -4.37
C VAL A 122 6.23 17.14 -5.43
N ASP A 123 5.28 17.09 -6.35
CA ASP A 123 5.14 18.11 -7.39
C ASP A 123 4.61 19.42 -6.78
N GLY A 124 3.66 19.34 -5.84
CA GLY A 124 3.15 20.49 -5.10
C GLY A 124 4.21 21.15 -4.22
N MET A 125 5.04 20.37 -3.53
CA MET A 125 6.12 20.89 -2.68
C MET A 125 7.17 21.67 -3.48
N ARG A 126 7.44 21.29 -4.72
CA ARG A 126 8.41 21.98 -5.60
C ARG A 126 7.95 23.36 -6.07
N VAL A 127 6.63 23.61 -6.07
CA VAL A 127 6.06 24.90 -6.46
C VAL A 127 6.11 25.92 -5.31
N CYS A 128 6.25 25.45 -4.07
CA CYS A 128 6.33 26.29 -2.88
C CYS A 128 7.76 26.62 -2.43
N ALA A 129 8.77 26.07 -3.11
CA ALA A 129 10.19 26.35 -2.89
C ALA A 129 10.69 27.37 -3.91
#